data_AF-A0A2T4X3M4-F1
#
_entry.id   AF-A0A2T4X3M4-F1
#
_cell.length_a   1.000
_cell.length_b   1.000
_cell.length_c   1.000
_cell.angle_alpha   90.00
_cell.angle_beta   90.00
_cell.angle_gamma   90.00
#
_symmetry.space_group_name_H-M   'P 1'
#
loop_
_entity.id
_entity.type
_entity.pdbx_description
1 polymer ?
#
loop_
_entity_poly.entity_id
_entity_poly.type
_entity_poly.pdbx_seq_one_letter_code
_entity_poly.pdbx_strand_id
1 'polypeptide(L)'
;MILISKYFVPKGYSGITLFPFVFLKTLELKKKVILVNHEKIHLRQQIELLIIFFYLVYVIEFFIRLIQYKNWHIAYRNISFEREAYCNEHDMSYLRLRRFWYFLKYIRSDAI
;
A
#
# COMPACT_ATOMS: atom_id res chain seq x y z
N MET A 1 -5.37 14.29 1.66
CA MET A 1 -5.37 14.90 3.01
C MET A 1 -5.13 13.80 4.05
N ILE A 2 -4.27 14.02 5.06
CA ILE A 2 -4.07 13.03 6.13
C ILE A 2 -5.10 13.28 7.23
N LEU A 3 -5.91 12.27 7.54
CA LEU A 3 -6.93 12.27 8.59
C LEU A 3 -6.50 11.31 9.70
N ILE A 4 -6.80 11.66 10.95
CA ILE A 4 -6.53 10.79 12.10
C ILE A 4 -7.83 10.13 12.51
N SER A 5 -7.91 8.81 12.40
CA SER A 5 -9.03 8.06 12.95
C SER A 5 -8.65 6.62 13.24
N LYS A 6 -8.80 6.22 14.50
CA LYS A 6 -8.59 4.85 14.95
C LYS A 6 -9.68 3.90 14.44
N TYR A 7 -10.87 4.41 14.09
CA TYR A 7 -12.01 3.60 13.68
C TYR A 7 -11.92 3.16 12.22
N PHE A 8 -11.30 3.99 11.35
CA PHE A 8 -11.10 3.67 9.94
C PHE A 8 -9.84 2.83 9.69
N VAL A 9 -8.89 2.79 10.63
CA VAL A 9 -7.69 1.95 10.53
C VAL A 9 -7.97 0.58 11.18
N PRO A 10 -7.95 -0.53 10.43
CA PRO A 10 -8.19 -1.86 10.99
C PRO A 10 -7.18 -2.22 12.10
N LYS A 11 -7.61 -3.08 13.04
CA LYS A 11 -6.72 -3.58 14.10
C LYS A 11 -5.51 -4.29 13.48
N GLY A 12 -4.31 -3.93 13.93
CA GLY A 12 -3.04 -4.47 13.41
C GLY A 12 -2.32 -3.56 12.41
N TYR A 13 -2.99 -2.51 11.91
CA TYR A 13 -2.41 -1.59 10.93
C TYR A 13 -2.16 -0.21 11.54
N SER A 14 -1.19 0.52 10.96
CA SER A 14 -0.81 1.87 11.40
C SER A 14 -1.52 2.97 10.59
N GLY A 15 -1.78 2.68 9.32
CA GLY A 15 -2.48 3.55 8.40
C GLY A 15 -3.25 2.75 7.35
N ILE A 16 -4.11 3.45 6.63
CA ILE A 16 -4.74 2.97 5.41
C ILE A 16 -4.93 4.15 4.47
N THR A 17 -4.63 3.94 3.19
CA THR A 17 -4.88 4.93 2.14
C THR A 17 -6.16 4.59 1.40
N LEU A 18 -7.13 5.50 1.47
CA LEU A 18 -8.36 5.46 0.69
C LEU A 18 -8.50 6.80 -0.03
N PHE A 19 -8.14 6.86 -1.31
CA PHE A 19 -8.10 8.11 -2.07
C PHE A 19 -9.40 8.92 -1.91
N PRO A 20 -9.30 10.25 -1.67
CA PRO A 20 -8.09 11.09 -1.61
C PRO A 20 -7.45 11.21 -0.20
N PHE A 21 -7.82 10.33 0.72
CA PHE A 21 -7.49 10.41 2.14
C PHE A 21 -6.47 9.35 2.55
N VAL A 22 -5.60 9.74 3.48
CA VAL A 22 -4.72 8.83 4.20
C VAL A 22 -5.18 8.84 5.64
N PHE A 23 -5.67 7.72 6.14
CA PHE A 23 -6.09 7.57 7.52
C PHE A 23 -4.94 7.02 8.33
N LEU A 24 -4.53 7.73 9.38
CA LEU A 24 -3.55 7.26 10.36
C LEU A 24 -4.22 7.01 11.69
N LYS A 25 -3.72 6.01 12.43
CA LYS A 25 -4.30 5.63 13.72
C LYS A 25 -4.09 6.66 14.82
N THR A 26 -2.95 7.36 14.80
CA THR A 26 -2.58 8.38 15.81
C THR A 26 -1.86 9.55 15.16
N LEU A 27 -1.84 10.71 15.83
CA LEU A 27 -1.17 11.92 15.35
C LEU A 27 0.35 11.74 15.21
N GLU A 28 0.97 10.96 16.09
CA GLU A 28 2.42 10.70 16.08
C GLU A 28 2.88 10.01 14.78
N LEU A 29 2.04 9.15 14.22
CA LEU A 29 2.31 8.45 12.97
C LEU A 29 2.47 9.42 11.78
N LYS A 30 1.86 10.60 11.84
CA LYS A 30 2.04 11.66 10.83
C LYS A 30 3.49 12.15 10.77
N LYS A 31 4.25 12.04 11.86
CA LYS A 31 5.67 12.42 11.92
C LYS A 31 6.59 11.31 11.39
N LYS A 32 6.09 10.07 11.23
CA LYS A 32 6.87 8.95 10.69
C LYS A 32 6.96 9.08 9.18
N VAL A 33 8.03 9.71 8.70
CA VAL A 33 8.23 10.03 7.28
C VAL A 33 8.15 8.78 6.39
N ILE A 34 8.69 7.64 6.85
CA ILE A 34 8.64 6.36 6.12
C ILE A 34 7.20 5.90 5.90
N LEU A 35 6.38 5.86 6.97
CA LEU A 35 4.96 5.50 6.86
C LEU A 35 4.22 6.47 5.94
N VAL A 36 4.45 7.78 6.10
CA VAL A 36 3.81 8.79 5.24
C VAL A 36 4.23 8.60 3.77
N ASN A 37 5.47 8.21 3.50
CA ASN A 37 5.93 7.91 2.15
C ASN A 37 5.24 6.65 1.59
N HIS A 38 5.14 5.59 2.39
CA HIS A 38 4.40 4.37 2.06
C HIS A 38 2.96 4.68 1.64
N GLU A 39 2.22 5.45 2.45
CA GLU A 39 0.84 5.85 2.13
C GLU A 39 0.75 6.75 0.88
N LYS A 40 1.77 7.59 0.62
CA LYS A 40 1.83 8.38 -0.62
C LYS A 40 2.07 7.51 -1.86
N ILE A 41 2.80 6.40 -1.74
CA ILE A 41 2.96 5.42 -2.82
C ILE A 41 1.60 4.81 -3.17
N HIS A 42 0.81 4.42 -2.16
CA HIS A 42 -0.57 3.94 -2.37
C HIS A 42 -1.46 4.98 -3.06
N LEU A 43 -1.39 6.26 -2.67
CA LEU A 43 -2.13 7.31 -3.38
C LEU A 43 -1.76 7.38 -4.87
N ARG A 44 -0.46 7.24 -5.20
CA ARG A 44 -0.01 7.29 -6.59
C ARG A 44 -0.47 6.05 -7.37
N GLN A 45 -0.40 4.86 -6.78
CA GLN A 45 -0.92 3.63 -7.35
C GLN A 45 -2.44 3.70 -7.59
N GLN A 46 -3.20 4.27 -6.65
CA GLN A 46 -4.65 4.46 -6.78
C GLN A 46 -4.98 5.37 -7.96
N ILE A 47 -4.31 6.52 -8.09
CA ILE A 47 -4.52 7.41 -9.24
C ILE A 47 -4.12 6.72 -10.57
N GLU A 48 -3.04 5.95 -10.55
CA GLU A 48 -2.53 5.25 -11.74
C GLU A 48 -3.55 4.27 -12.35
N LEU A 49 -4.35 3.64 -11.49
CA LEU A 49 -5.38 2.67 -11.89
C LEU A 49 -6.80 3.26 -11.75
N LEU A 50 -6.96 4.57 -11.94
CA LEU A 50 -8.25 5.27 -11.92
C LEU A 50 -9.09 4.98 -10.66
N ILE A 51 -8.42 4.69 -9.54
CA ILE A 51 -8.95 4.35 -8.21
C ILE A 51 -9.73 3.04 -8.19
N ILE A 52 -10.73 2.88 -9.07
CA ILE A 52 -11.59 1.70 -9.10
C ILE A 52 -10.84 0.43 -9.54
N PHE A 53 -9.97 0.53 -10.55
CA PHE A 53 -9.19 -0.64 -10.99
C PHE A 53 -8.11 -1.00 -9.99
N PHE A 54 -7.61 -0.03 -9.20
CA PHE A 54 -6.69 -0.33 -8.10
C PHE A 54 -7.33 -1.31 -7.11
N TYR A 55 -8.50 -0.99 -6.57
CA TYR A 55 -9.15 -1.86 -5.59
C TYR A 55 -9.53 -3.22 -6.17
N LEU A 56 -9.98 -3.26 -7.43
CA LEU A 56 -10.30 -4.51 -8.10
C LEU A 56 -9.07 -5.43 -8.20
N VAL A 57 -7.96 -4.92 -8.73
CA VAL A 57 -6.72 -5.70 -8.87
C VAL A 57 -6.15 -6.07 -7.51
N TYR A 58 -6.16 -5.14 -6.56
CA TYR A 58 -5.67 -5.36 -5.20
C TYR A 58 -6.41 -6.51 -4.51
N VAL A 59 -7.74 -6.52 -4.55
CA VAL A 59 -8.56 -7.56 -3.93
C VAL A 59 -8.39 -8.90 -4.65
N ILE A 60 -8.38 -8.92 -5.97
CA ILE A 60 -8.15 -10.15 -6.75
C ILE A 60 -6.78 -10.74 -6.43
N GLU A 61 -5.72 -9.93 -6.45
CA GLU A 61 -4.37 -10.38 -6.11
C GLU A 61 -4.32 -10.89 -4.67
N PHE A 62 -4.92 -10.17 -3.72
CA PHE A 62 -4.97 -10.61 -2.33
C PHE A 62 -5.62 -11.99 -2.19
N PHE A 63 -6.74 -12.27 -2.86
CA PHE A 63 -7.37 -13.60 -2.80
C PHE A 63 -6.50 -14.69 -3.41
N ILE A 64 -5.85 -14.44 -4.54
CA ILE A 64 -4.91 -15.38 -5.14
C ILE A 64 -3.77 -15.69 -4.16
N ARG A 65 -3.18 -14.66 -3.56
CA ARG A 65 -2.10 -14.78 -2.56
C ARG A 65 -2.56 -15.47 -1.29
N LEU A 66 -3.81 -15.25 -0.87
CA LEU A 66 -4.39 -15.89 0.32
C LEU A 66 -4.54 -17.39 0.11
N ILE A 67 -4.98 -17.82 -1.08
CA ILE A 67 -5.03 -19.25 -1.44
C ILE A 67 -3.62 -19.84 -1.52
N GLN A 68 -2.67 -19.09 -2.10
CA GLN A 68 -1.27 -19.52 -2.25
C GLN A 68 -0.55 -19.72 -0.91
N TYR A 69 -0.60 -18.72 -0.02
CA TYR A 69 0.18 -18.70 1.22
C TYR A 69 -0.58 -19.19 2.44
N LYS A 70 -1.92 -19.28 2.38
CA LYS A 70 -2.81 -19.70 3.49
C LYS A 70 -2.61 -18.91 4.80
N ASN A 71 -1.99 -17.73 4.72
CA ASN A 71 -1.72 -16.87 5.84
C ASN A 71 -2.04 -15.42 5.45
N TRP A 72 -2.91 -14.78 6.22
CA TRP A 72 -3.39 -13.42 5.94
C TRP A 72 -2.27 -12.40 5.84
N HIS A 73 -1.32 -12.42 6.80
CA HIS A 73 -0.24 -11.46 6.85
C HIS A 73 0.75 -11.65 5.69
N ILE A 74 1.12 -12.90 5.41
CA ILE A 74 2.01 -13.22 4.28
C ILE A 74 1.32 -12.88 2.96
N ALA A 75 0.03 -13.18 2.80
CA ALA A 75 -0.72 -12.85 1.59
C ALA A 75 -0.77 -11.33 1.35
N TYR A 76 -1.08 -10.57 2.40
CA TYR A 76 -1.10 -9.10 2.36
C TYR A 76 0.27 -8.52 1.97
N ARG A 77 1.34 -8.95 2.66
CA ARG A 77 2.72 -8.50 2.39
C ARG A 77 3.21 -8.86 1.00
N ASN A 78 2.59 -9.84 0.35
CA ASN A 78 2.97 -10.32 -0.97
C ASN A 78 2.07 -9.81 -2.11
N ILE A 79 1.12 -8.89 -1.84
CA ILE A 79 0.45 -8.12 -2.89
C ILE A 79 1.49 -7.22 -3.57
N SER A 80 1.47 -7.16 -4.90
CA SER A 80 2.43 -6.39 -5.69
C SER A 80 2.49 -4.90 -5.31
N PHE A 81 1.33 -4.29 -5.01
CA PHE A 81 1.24 -2.90 -4.54
C PHE A 81 1.90 -2.70 -3.17
N GLU A 82 1.67 -3.63 -2.23
CA GLU A 82 2.28 -3.60 -0.90
C GLU A 82 3.79 -3.83 -0.98
N ARG A 83 4.23 -4.81 -1.78
CA ARG A 83 5.65 -5.06 -2.03
C ARG A 83 6.34 -3.83 -2.61
N GLU A 84 5.73 -3.19 -3.60
CA GLU A 84 6.24 -1.94 -4.14
C GLU A 84 6.37 -0.85 -3.06
N ALA A 85 5.34 -0.67 -2.24
CA ALA A 85 5.35 0.34 -1.18
C ALA A 85 6.42 0.04 -0.12
N TYR A 86 6.49 -1.19 0.39
CA TYR A 86 7.49 -1.62 1.37
C TYR A 86 8.93 -1.57 0.84
N CYS A 87 9.16 -1.94 -0.43
CA CYS A 87 10.50 -1.89 -1.00
C CYS A 87 11.02 -0.46 -1.18
N ASN A 88 10.12 0.52 -1.35
CA ASN A 88 10.50 1.90 -1.69
C ASN A 88 10.13 2.94 -0.61
N GLU A 89 9.53 2.55 0.53
CA GLU A 89 9.10 3.48 1.58
C GLU A 89 10.23 4.29 2.21
N HIS A 90 11.46 3.78 2.14
CA HIS A 90 12.68 4.48 2.61
C HIS A 90 13.23 5.48 1.59
N ASP A 91 12.90 5.35 0.30
CA ASP A 91 13.34 6.26 -0.75
C ASP A 91 12.32 7.40 -0.93
N MET A 92 12.66 8.56 -0.36
CA MET A 92 11.83 9.77 -0.43
C MET A 92 11.78 10.39 -1.83
N SER A 93 12.71 10.01 -2.71
CA SER A 93 12.75 10.44 -4.10
C SER A 93 11.95 9.52 -5.03
N TYR A 94 11.58 8.32 -4.56
CA TYR A 94 10.93 7.28 -5.33
C TYR A 94 9.73 7.78 -6.13
N LEU A 95 8.81 8.50 -5.49
CA LEU A 95 7.59 9.00 -6.12
C LEU A 95 7.84 9.91 -7.33
N ARG A 96 9.00 10.59 -7.39
CA ARG A 96 9.37 11.45 -8.52
C ARG A 96 9.88 10.66 -9.73
N LEU A 97 10.50 9.51 -9.47
CA LEU A 97 11.13 8.66 -10.48
C LEU A 97 10.26 7.44 -10.87
N ARG A 98 9.23 7.17 -10.09
CA ARG A 98 8.32 6.03 -10.26
C ARG A 98 7.69 6.04 -11.65
N ARG A 99 7.92 4.95 -12.39
CA ARG A 99 7.34 4.73 -13.72
C ARG A 99 5.90 4.23 -13.60
N PHE A 100 5.11 4.46 -14.65
CA PHE A 100 3.77 3.90 -14.78
C PHE A 100 3.84 2.36 -14.78
N TRP A 101 2.94 1.70 -14.06
CA TRP A 101 2.81 0.26 -13.91
C TRP A 101 4.02 -0.44 -13.28
N TYR A 102 4.82 0.26 -12.49
CA TYR A 102 6.01 -0.32 -11.87
C TYR A 102 5.67 -1.44 -10.86
N PHE A 103 4.46 -1.44 -10.28
CA PHE A 103 3.97 -2.53 -9.42
C PHE A 103 4.02 -3.91 -10.10
N LEU A 104 3.92 -3.98 -11.44
CA LEU A 104 4.00 -5.23 -12.19
C LEU A 104 5.31 -5.99 -11.95
N LYS A 105 6.41 -5.28 -11.68
CA LYS A 105 7.70 -5.88 -11.31
C LYS A 105 7.62 -6.75 -10.05
N TYR A 106 6.69 -6.42 -9.16
CA TYR A 106 6.51 -7.07 -7.86
C TYR A 106 5.49 -8.22 -7.89
N ILE A 107 4.85 -8.51 -9.04
CA ILE A 107 3.94 -9.66 -9.19
C ILE A 107 4.72 -10.98 -9.11
N ARG A 108 5.93 -11.03 -9.68
CA ARG A 108 6.72 -12.28 -9.79
C ARG A 108 7.90 -12.35 -8.82
N SER A 109 8.14 -11.33 -8.00
CA SER A 109 9.25 -11.39 -7.06
C SER A 109 9.03 -12.50 -6.04
N ASP A 110 10.14 -13.12 -5.60
CA ASP A 110 10.11 -14.13 -4.56
C ASP A 110 9.37 -13.62 -3.32
N ALA A 111 8.74 -14.55 -2.60
CA ALA A 111 8.03 -14.23 -1.36
C ALA A 111 8.99 -13.54 -0.38
N ILE A 112 8.56 -12.40 0.17
CA ILE A 112 9.24 -11.75 1.31
C ILE A 112 8.89 -12.54 2.57
#